data_AF-A0A8T1EGM5-F1
#
_entry.id   AF-A0A8T1EGM5-F1
#
_cell.length_a   1.000
_cell.length_b   1.000
_cell.length_c   1.000
_cell.angle_alpha   90.00
_cell.angle_beta   90.00
_cell.angle_gamma   90.00
#
_symmetry.space_group_name_H-M   'P 1'
#
loop_
_entity.id
_entity.type
_entity.pdbx_description
1 polymer ?
#
loop_
_entity_poly.entity_id
_entity_poly.type
_entity_poly.pdbx_seq_one_letter_code
_entity_poly.pdbx_strand_id
1 'polypeptide(L)'
;MMPHRYFQLLEHLDADDEDIADLLPSPACNRRLRSLLKELESVESVSKALQGSDADLLDVREWIDGLIALKPQYADYLGPRANIVRSPDFESGCVRVLRGKGARLTRAEKAALELFALSAIPAAHDAEEDENESFVERFRRNAA
;
A
#
# COMPACT_ATOMS: atom_id res chain seq x y z
N MET A 1 2.94 -19.87 -10.38
CA MET A 1 2.66 -19.36 -11.75
C MET A 1 3.17 -20.34 -12.81
N MET A 2 2.44 -20.55 -13.92
CA MET A 2 2.80 -21.51 -14.98
C MET A 2 4.23 -21.37 -15.55
N PRO A 3 4.78 -20.15 -15.75
CA PRO A 3 6.17 -19.97 -16.19
C PRO A 3 7.21 -20.44 -15.17
N HIS A 4 6.90 -20.39 -13.87
CA HIS A 4 7.82 -20.86 -12.83
C HIS A 4 8.06 -22.38 -12.94
N ARG A 5 6.97 -23.14 -13.14
CA ARG A 5 7.04 -24.59 -13.36
C ARG A 5 7.78 -24.93 -14.65
N TYR A 6 7.55 -24.17 -15.72
CA TYR A 6 8.29 -24.35 -16.97
C TYR A 6 9.81 -24.26 -16.77
N PHE A 7 10.30 -23.25 -16.04
CA PHE A 7 11.73 -23.12 -15.80
C PHE A 7 12.32 -24.20 -14.89
N GLN A 8 11.55 -24.72 -13.93
CA GLN A 8 11.96 -25.89 -13.14
C GLN A 8 12.10 -27.14 -14.00
N LEU A 9 11.16 -27.36 -14.92
CA LEU A 9 11.20 -28.52 -15.83
C LEU A 9 12.32 -28.41 -16.87
N LEU A 10 12.64 -27.20 -17.32
CA LEU A 10 13.68 -26.96 -18.32
C LEU A 10 15.05 -27.51 -17.91
N GLU A 11 15.35 -27.58 -16.60
CA GLU A 11 16.59 -28.15 -16.06
C GLU A 11 16.66 -29.69 -16.21
N HIS A 12 15.54 -30.33 -16.53
CA HIS A 12 15.40 -31.77 -16.66
C HIS A 12 15.12 -32.23 -18.11
N LEU A 13 15.01 -31.30 -19.05
CA LEU A 13 14.78 -31.59 -20.46
C LEU A 13 16.13 -31.70 -21.18
N ASP A 14 16.30 -32.76 -21.97
CA ASP A 14 17.47 -32.91 -22.83
C ASP A 14 17.33 -32.00 -24.05
N ALA A 15 18.13 -30.93 -24.09
CA ALA A 15 18.09 -29.97 -25.19
C ALA A 15 18.85 -30.45 -26.44
N ASP A 16 19.60 -31.57 -26.34
CA ASP A 16 20.31 -32.19 -27.46
C ASP A 16 19.44 -33.25 -28.17
N ASP A 17 18.33 -33.67 -27.56
CA ASP A 17 17.30 -34.50 -28.19
C ASP A 17 16.49 -33.65 -29.19
N GLU A 18 16.47 -34.07 -30.46
CA GLU A 18 15.86 -33.32 -31.57
C GLU A 18 14.33 -33.17 -31.39
N ASP A 19 13.65 -34.21 -30.91
CA ASP A 19 12.20 -34.21 -30.67
C ASP A 19 11.83 -33.24 -29.52
N ILE A 20 12.71 -33.11 -28.52
CA ILE A 20 12.53 -32.16 -27.41
C ILE A 20 12.90 -30.74 -27.84
N ALA A 21 14.02 -30.57 -28.55
CA ALA A 21 14.54 -29.27 -28.98
C ALA A 21 13.53 -28.52 -29.86
N ASP A 22 12.83 -29.22 -30.75
CA ASP A 22 11.80 -28.66 -31.63
C ASP A 22 10.57 -28.12 -30.87
N LEU A 23 10.33 -28.61 -29.64
CA LEU A 23 9.23 -28.17 -28.78
C LEU A 23 9.62 -27.02 -27.84
N LEU A 24 10.92 -26.75 -27.67
CA LEU A 24 11.40 -25.73 -26.75
C LEU A 24 11.26 -24.31 -27.34
N PRO A 25 10.79 -23.34 -26.53
CA PRO A 25 10.88 -21.93 -26.89
C PRO A 25 12.33 -21.52 -27.18
N SER A 26 12.52 -20.65 -28.18
CA SER A 26 13.86 -20.15 -28.51
C SER A 26 14.55 -19.51 -27.29
N PRO A 27 15.89 -19.48 -27.24
CA PRO A 27 16.62 -18.84 -26.14
C PRO A 27 16.21 -17.38 -25.91
N ALA A 28 15.88 -16.66 -26.98
CA ALA A 28 15.36 -15.29 -26.90
C ALA A 28 13.99 -15.23 -26.21
N CYS A 29 13.09 -16.16 -26.53
CA CYS A 29 11.79 -16.29 -25.86
C CYS A 29 11.98 -16.60 -24.37
N ASN A 30 12.87 -17.54 -24.03
CA ASN A 30 13.19 -17.90 -22.64
C ASN A 30 13.70 -16.70 -21.84
N ARG A 31 14.58 -15.87 -22.40
CA ARG A 31 15.03 -14.64 -21.72
C ARG A 31 13.87 -13.67 -21.45
N ARG A 32 12.96 -13.48 -22.41
CA ARG A 32 11.76 -12.65 -22.23
C ARG A 32 10.83 -13.21 -21.16
N LEU A 33 10.59 -14.52 -21.17
CA LEU A 33 9.78 -15.21 -20.16
C LEU A 33 10.38 -15.08 -18.75
N ARG A 34 11.71 -15.16 -18.59
CA ARG A 34 12.36 -14.94 -17.28
C ARG A 34 12.16 -13.50 -16.78
N SER A 35 12.27 -12.51 -17.67
CA SER A 35 11.98 -11.10 -17.31
C SER A 35 10.54 -10.93 -16.87
N LEU A 36 9.60 -11.47 -17.64
CA LEU A 36 8.17 -11.39 -17.34
C LEU A 36 7.82 -12.09 -16.01
N LEU A 37 8.45 -13.23 -15.72
CA LEU A 37 8.24 -13.93 -14.45
C LEU A 37 8.62 -13.05 -13.24
N LYS A 38 9.76 -12.36 -13.30
CA LYS A 38 10.19 -11.43 -12.24
C LYS A 38 9.23 -10.25 -12.06
N GLU A 39 8.71 -9.72 -13.16
CA GLU A 39 7.67 -8.68 -13.11
C GLU A 39 6.40 -9.21 -12.43
N LEU A 40 5.96 -10.41 -12.78
CA LEU A 40 4.78 -11.05 -12.22
C LEU A 40 4.94 -11.41 -10.74
N GLU A 41 6.12 -11.83 -10.31
CA GLU A 41 6.44 -12.06 -8.88
C GLU A 41 6.31 -10.77 -8.06
N SER A 42 6.72 -9.64 -8.63
CA SER A 42 6.57 -8.33 -7.98
C SER A 42 5.09 -7.95 -7.84
N VAL A 43 4.30 -8.15 -8.90
CA VAL A 43 2.85 -7.91 -8.88
C VAL A 43 2.14 -8.85 -7.89
N GLU A 44 2.53 -10.13 -7.85
CA GLU A 44 2.00 -11.11 -6.90
C GLU A 44 2.29 -10.70 -5.46
N SER A 45 3.52 -10.26 -5.17
CA SER A 45 3.93 -9.79 -3.85
C SER A 45 3.07 -8.62 -3.37
N VAL A 46 2.95 -7.56 -4.18
CA VAL A 46 2.10 -6.41 -3.86
C VAL A 46 0.64 -6.83 -3.71
N SER A 47 0.12 -7.68 -4.60
CA SER A 47 -1.27 -8.15 -4.53
C SER A 47 -1.56 -8.92 -3.23
N LYS A 48 -0.60 -9.71 -2.72
CA LYS A 48 -0.71 -10.38 -1.43
C LYS A 48 -0.66 -9.39 -0.27
N ALA A 49 0.24 -8.41 -0.33
CA ALA A 49 0.34 -7.36 0.69
C ALA A 49 -0.98 -6.56 0.81
N LEU A 50 -1.62 -6.25 -0.31
CA LEU A 50 -2.92 -5.57 -0.36
C LEU A 50 -4.09 -6.37 0.22
N GLN A 51 -3.95 -7.69 0.36
CA GLN A 51 -4.95 -8.56 0.99
C GLN A 51 -4.79 -8.65 2.51
N GLY A 52 -3.71 -8.09 3.07
CA GLY A 52 -3.48 -8.00 4.50
C GLY A 52 -4.31 -6.90 5.17
N SER A 53 -4.31 -6.88 6.51
CA SER A 53 -4.97 -5.84 7.32
C SER A 53 -4.06 -4.68 7.72
N ASP A 54 -2.74 -4.85 7.58
CA ASP A 54 -1.74 -4.00 8.22
C ASP A 54 -1.08 -3.04 7.22
N ALA A 55 -1.89 -2.39 6.39
CA ALA A 55 -1.43 -1.42 5.40
C ALA A 55 -2.31 -0.17 5.46
N ASP A 56 -1.68 1.00 5.58
CA ASP A 56 -2.37 2.26 5.39
C ASP A 56 -2.32 2.72 3.91
N LEU A 57 -2.95 3.86 3.60
CA LEU A 57 -3.00 4.35 2.22
C LEU A 57 -1.63 4.80 1.70
N LEU A 58 -0.71 5.21 2.58
CA LEU A 58 0.65 5.55 2.20
C LEU A 58 1.41 4.29 1.78
N ASP A 59 1.32 3.21 2.56
CA ASP A 59 1.94 1.93 2.23
C ASP A 59 1.47 1.42 0.86
N VAL A 60 0.14 1.39 0.66
CA VAL A 60 -0.50 0.98 -0.60
C VAL A 60 0.04 1.80 -1.78
N ARG A 61 0.14 3.13 -1.61
CA ARG A 61 0.61 4.02 -2.66
C ARG A 61 2.09 3.80 -2.97
N GLU A 62 2.94 3.58 -1.96
CA GLU A 62 4.36 3.30 -2.17
C GLU A 62 4.59 1.97 -2.89
N TRP A 63 3.81 0.93 -2.58
CA TRP A 63 3.89 -0.35 -3.28
C TRP A 63 3.44 -0.23 -4.74
N ILE A 64 2.33 0.47 -4.99
CA ILE A 64 1.84 0.72 -6.34
C ILE A 64 2.83 1.57 -7.16
N ASP A 65 3.37 2.64 -6.58
CA ASP A 65 4.37 3.50 -7.24
C ASP A 65 5.66 2.71 -7.53
N GLY A 66 6.02 1.76 -6.68
CA GLY A 66 7.09 0.80 -6.93
C GLY A 66 6.83 -0.08 -8.16
N LEU A 67 5.60 -0.58 -8.35
CA LEU A 67 5.23 -1.31 -9.56
C LEU A 67 5.28 -0.42 -10.81
N ILE A 68 4.83 0.83 -10.71
CA ILE A 68 4.90 1.81 -11.81
C ILE A 68 6.36 2.11 -12.18
N ALA A 69 7.25 2.24 -11.20
CA ALA A 69 8.68 2.43 -11.45
C ALA A 69 9.30 1.22 -12.18
N LEU A 70 8.86 0.00 -11.86
CA LEU A 70 9.28 -1.22 -12.57
C LEU A 70 8.75 -1.26 -14.01
N LYS A 71 7.47 -0.89 -14.21
CA LYS A 71 6.83 -0.84 -15.52
C LYS A 71 5.96 0.41 -15.66
N PRO A 72 6.46 1.47 -16.33
CA PRO A 72 5.76 2.74 -16.44
C PRO A 72 4.35 2.65 -17.03
N GLN A 73 4.09 1.63 -17.87
CA GLN A 73 2.78 1.35 -18.46
C GLN A 73 1.68 1.05 -17.42
N TYR A 74 2.06 0.65 -16.19
CA TYR A 74 1.08 0.46 -15.12
C TYR A 74 0.49 1.78 -14.63
N ALA A 75 1.11 2.94 -14.90
CA ALA A 75 0.56 4.24 -14.52
C ALA A 75 -0.84 4.48 -15.12
N ASP A 76 -1.13 3.93 -16.30
CA ASP A 76 -2.43 4.06 -16.97
C ASP A 76 -3.57 3.42 -16.16
N TYR A 77 -3.25 2.43 -15.33
CA TYR A 77 -4.22 1.64 -14.56
C TYR A 77 -4.12 1.85 -13.06
N LEU A 78 -2.93 2.10 -12.53
CA LEU A 78 -2.62 2.18 -11.11
C LEU A 78 -2.12 3.55 -10.67
N GLY A 79 -1.91 4.48 -11.61
CA GLY A 79 -1.47 5.84 -11.29
C GLY A 79 -2.48 6.60 -10.43
N PRO A 80 -2.06 7.68 -9.76
CA PRO A 80 -2.93 8.47 -8.87
C PRO A 80 -4.09 9.17 -9.59
N ARG A 81 -4.09 9.17 -10.93
CA ARG A 81 -5.16 9.70 -11.79
C ARG A 81 -5.73 8.64 -12.73
N ALA A 82 -5.43 7.37 -12.51
CA ALA A 82 -6.00 6.30 -13.31
C ALA A 82 -7.52 6.25 -13.13
N ASN A 83 -8.24 5.76 -14.13
CA ASN A 83 -9.72 5.76 -14.14
C ASN A 83 -10.34 4.98 -12.96
N ILE A 84 -9.60 4.06 -12.35
CA ILE A 84 -10.04 3.31 -11.17
C ILE A 84 -10.07 4.17 -9.89
N VAL A 85 -9.28 5.26 -9.84
CA VAL A 85 -9.19 6.15 -8.69
C VAL A 85 -10.41 7.06 -8.65
N ARG A 86 -11.36 6.72 -7.78
CA ARG A 86 -12.65 7.43 -7.67
C ARG A 86 -12.52 8.86 -7.13
N SER A 87 -11.60 9.09 -6.20
CA SER A 87 -11.39 10.41 -5.57
C SER A 87 -9.89 10.71 -5.47
N PRO A 88 -9.26 11.21 -6.55
CA PRO A 88 -7.83 11.48 -6.58
C PRO A 88 -7.34 12.44 -5.48
N ASP A 89 -8.12 13.49 -5.20
CA ASP A 89 -7.77 14.48 -4.19
C ASP A 89 -7.87 13.92 -2.76
N PHE A 90 -8.79 12.97 -2.51
CA PHE A 90 -8.86 12.26 -1.24
C PHE A 90 -7.64 11.36 -1.04
N GLU A 91 -7.31 10.53 -2.03
CA GLU A 91 -6.15 9.62 -1.97
C GLU A 91 -4.84 10.41 -1.78
N SER A 92 -4.61 11.42 -2.62
CA SER A 92 -3.43 12.30 -2.52
C SER A 92 -3.38 13.03 -1.17
N GLY A 93 -4.53 13.51 -0.69
CA GLY A 93 -4.64 14.17 0.61
C GLY A 93 -4.24 13.26 1.76
N CYS A 94 -4.82 12.05 1.83
CA CYS A 94 -4.50 11.05 2.84
C CYS A 94 -3.00 10.68 2.82
N VAL A 95 -2.44 10.38 1.65
CA VAL A 95 -0.99 10.10 1.49
C VAL A 95 -0.15 11.27 2.00
N ARG A 96 -0.54 12.52 1.71
CA ARG A 96 0.19 13.70 2.19
C ARG A 96 0.12 13.86 3.71
N VAL A 97 -1.03 13.59 4.33
CA VAL A 97 -1.20 13.63 5.79
C VAL A 97 -0.35 12.56 6.45
N LEU A 98 -0.40 11.31 5.96
CA LEU A 98 0.39 10.19 6.47
C LEU A 98 1.91 10.43 6.37
N ARG A 99 2.36 11.18 5.34
CA ARG A 99 3.75 11.66 5.24
C ARG A 99 4.11 12.81 6.19
N GLY A 100 3.22 13.22 7.10
CA GLY A 100 3.41 14.34 8.02
C GLY A 100 3.33 15.73 7.34
N LYS A 101 2.79 15.83 6.12
CA LYS A 101 2.76 17.07 5.31
C LYS A 101 1.38 17.70 5.24
N GLY A 102 0.52 17.47 6.24
CA GLY A 102 -0.87 17.97 6.27
C GLY A 102 -1.01 19.49 6.11
N ALA A 103 -0.05 20.28 6.59
CA ALA A 103 -0.05 21.74 6.39
C ALA A 103 0.03 22.16 4.91
N ARG A 104 0.52 21.28 4.02
CA ARG A 104 0.70 21.52 2.59
C ARG A 104 -0.43 20.96 1.72
N LEU A 105 -1.56 20.59 2.32
CA LEU A 105 -2.73 20.14 1.56
C LEU A 105 -3.24 21.25 0.65
N THR A 106 -3.58 20.90 -0.59
CA THR A 106 -4.24 21.81 -1.54
C THR A 106 -5.67 22.10 -1.07
N ARG A 107 -6.33 23.11 -1.66
CA ARG A 107 -7.73 23.40 -1.36
C ARG A 107 -8.65 22.21 -1.67
N ALA A 108 -8.41 21.51 -2.77
CA ALA A 108 -9.18 20.34 -3.18
C ALA A 108 -8.95 19.16 -2.22
N GLU A 109 -7.70 18.87 -1.87
CA GLU A 109 -7.37 17.84 -0.88
C GLU A 109 -8.01 18.15 0.48
N LYS A 110 -7.95 19.40 0.96
CA LYS A 110 -8.62 19.81 2.21
C LYS A 110 -10.12 19.59 2.18
N ALA A 111 -10.80 20.00 1.10
CA ALA A 111 -12.23 19.82 0.94
C ALA A 111 -12.61 18.32 0.88
N ALA A 112 -11.78 17.50 0.23
CA ALA A 112 -12.01 16.05 0.16
C ALA A 112 -11.83 15.34 1.51
N LEU A 113 -10.95 15.86 2.37
CA LEU A 113 -10.68 15.31 3.71
C LEU A 113 -11.57 15.89 4.81
N GLU A 114 -12.31 16.97 4.55
CA GLU A 114 -13.07 17.71 5.56
C GLU A 114 -14.05 16.80 6.34
N LEU A 115 -14.75 15.90 5.65
CA LEU A 115 -15.68 14.95 6.27
C LEU A 115 -15.01 13.93 7.20
N PHE A 116 -13.70 13.74 7.07
CA PHE A 116 -12.90 12.80 7.86
C PHE A 116 -12.05 13.50 8.92
N ALA A 117 -12.04 14.84 8.92
CA ALA A 117 -11.39 15.59 9.97
C ALA A 117 -12.14 15.31 11.27
N LEU A 118 -11.44 14.73 12.24
CA LEU A 118 -11.92 14.74 13.61
C LEU A 118 -12.09 16.22 13.98
N SER A 119 -13.33 16.66 14.23
CA SER A 119 -13.51 17.84 15.07
C SER A 119 -12.70 17.54 16.29
N ALA A 120 -11.67 18.35 16.58
CA ALA A 120 -10.87 18.17 17.78
C ALA A 120 -11.88 17.94 18.92
N ILE A 121 -11.93 16.72 19.44
CA ILE A 121 -12.58 16.49 20.73
C ILE A 121 -11.81 17.48 21.59
N PRO A 122 -12.46 18.49 22.18
CA PRO A 122 -11.73 19.44 22.99
C PRO A 122 -10.91 18.59 23.93
N ALA A 123 -9.58 18.69 23.82
CA ALA A 123 -8.69 18.13 24.83
C ALA A 123 -9.32 18.60 26.13
N ALA A 124 -9.82 17.64 26.94
CA ALA A 124 -10.51 17.95 28.16
C ALA A 124 -9.70 19.05 28.82
N HIS A 125 -10.34 20.21 28.97
CA HIS A 125 -9.72 21.34 29.61
C HIS A 125 -9.43 20.81 31.02
N ASP A 126 -8.19 20.46 31.29
CA ASP A 126 -7.81 19.95 32.60
C ASP A 126 -8.22 21.01 33.62
N ALA A 127 -9.05 20.56 34.56
CA ALA A 127 -9.57 21.23 35.74
C ALA A 127 -10.64 22.33 35.54
N GLU A 128 -11.88 21.93 35.27
CA GLU A 128 -12.99 22.45 36.07
C GLU A 128 -13.00 21.66 37.39
N GLU A 129 -12.93 22.37 38.52
CA GLU A 129 -12.97 21.78 39.86
C GLU A 129 -14.25 20.95 40.03
N ASP A 130 -14.06 19.65 40.23
CA ASP A 130 -15.13 18.69 40.41
C ASP A 130 -15.80 18.97 41.77
N GLU A 131 -16.91 19.72 41.75
CA GLU A 131 -17.71 20.08 42.92
C GLU A 131 -18.43 18.87 43.57
N ASN A 132 -18.02 17.64 43.22
CA ASN A 132 -18.58 16.37 43.65
C ASN A 132 -17.56 15.42 44.31
N GLU A 133 -16.49 15.95 44.92
CA GLU A 133 -15.61 15.13 45.76
C GLU A 133 -16.35 14.57 46.98
N SER A 134 -16.46 13.23 47.02
CA SER A 134 -16.98 12.47 48.17
C SER A 134 -16.19 12.75 49.45
N PHE A 135 -16.90 12.82 50.58
CA PHE A 135 -16.37 13.07 51.93
C PHE A 135 -15.18 12.14 52.31
N VAL A 136 -15.11 10.94 51.72
CA VAL A 136 -14.05 9.96 51.96
C VAL A 136 -12.71 10.35 51.31
N GLU A 137 -12.73 11.03 50.16
CA GLU A 137 -11.51 11.48 49.45
C GLU A 137 -10.80 12.61 50.21
N ARG A 138 -11.56 13.49 50.89
CA ARG A 138 -11.00 14.56 51.73
C ARG A 138 -10.14 14.05 52.89
N PHE A 139 -10.44 12.87 53.44
CA PHE A 139 -9.70 12.33 54.59
C PHE A 139 -8.37 11.69 54.18
N ARG A 140 -8.27 11.16 52.96
CA ARG A 140 -7.03 10.51 52.45
C ARG A 140 -5.94 11.52 52.11
N ARG A 141 -6.31 12.74 51.71
CA ARG A 141 -5.36 13.78 51.32
C ARG A 141 -4.59 14.40 52.48
N ASN A 142 -5.15 14.39 53.69
CA ASN A 142 -4.55 15.05 54.86
C ASN A 142 -3.69 14.12 55.74
N ALA A 143 -3.39 12.90 55.27
CA ALA A 143 -2.60 11.91 56.01
C ALA A 143 -1.25 11.57 55.35
N ALA A 144 -0.77 12.41 54.41
CA ALA A 144 0.57 12.35 53.85
C ALA A 144 1.32 13.66 54.09
#